data_AF-A0A949DJQ9-F1
#
_entry.id   AF-A0A949DJQ9-F1
#
_cell.length_a   1.000
_cell.length_b   1.000
_cell.length_c   1.000
_cell.angle_alpha   90.00
_cell.angle_beta   90.00
_cell.angle_gamma   90.00
#
_symmetry.space_group_name_H-M   'P 1'
#
loop_
_entity.id
_entity.type
_entity.pdbx_description
1 polymer ?
#
loop_
_entity_poly.entity_id
_entity_poly.type
_entity_poly.pdbx_seq_one_letter_code
_entity_poly.pdbx_strand_id
1 'polypeptide(L)'
;SLISWKIIFQKLFHFQRIRRVARKKRVSDGELLSLEKGLPLLATITALSPFLGLLGTVWGILLIFSRLHWNVGGGLEVIAPGIAQALLTTVAGLLVAIPALFFYNYFSTVLHFLSLERE
;
A
#
# COMPACT_ATOMS: atom_id res chain seq x y z
N SER A 1 -17.47 -9.73 -14.55
CA SER A 1 -17.23 -8.28 -14.35
C SER A 1 -17.80 -7.89 -12.98
N LEU A 2 -17.10 -7.18 -12.08
CA LEU A 2 -17.52 -6.86 -10.69
C LEU A 2 -17.62 -8.02 -9.67
N ILE A 3 -18.20 -9.19 -10.00
CA ILE A 3 -18.36 -10.31 -9.03
C ILE A 3 -17.03 -11.03 -8.74
N SER A 4 -16.19 -11.24 -9.76
CA SER A 4 -14.83 -11.79 -9.56
C SER A 4 -13.92 -10.86 -8.77
N TRP A 5 -14.08 -9.54 -8.90
CA TRP A 5 -13.31 -8.56 -8.13
C TRP A 5 -13.76 -8.55 -6.66
N LYS A 6 -15.07 -8.72 -6.40
CA LYS A 6 -15.63 -8.91 -5.06
C LYS A 6 -15.12 -10.18 -4.36
N ILE A 7 -14.91 -11.27 -5.09
CA ILE A 7 -14.36 -12.54 -4.55
C ILE A 7 -12.87 -12.45 -4.22
N ILE A 8 -12.08 -11.73 -5.03
CA ILE A 8 -10.65 -11.52 -4.78
C ILE A 8 -10.45 -10.61 -3.56
N PHE A 9 -11.26 -9.55 -3.45
CA PHE A 9 -11.29 -8.67 -2.29
C PHE A 9 -11.79 -9.39 -1.02
N GLN A 10 -12.75 -10.31 -1.16
CA GLN A 10 -13.25 -11.12 -0.05
C GLN A 10 -12.29 -12.24 0.35
N LYS A 11 -11.52 -12.85 -0.57
CA LYS A 11 -10.43 -13.79 -0.24
C LYS A 11 -9.24 -13.10 0.44
N LEU A 12 -8.94 -11.85 0.10
CA LEU A 12 -7.95 -11.02 0.80
C LEU A 12 -8.40 -10.74 2.26
N PHE A 13 -9.70 -10.55 2.48
CA PHE A 13 -10.29 -10.36 3.82
C PHE A 13 -10.55 -11.67 4.59
N HIS A 14 -10.72 -12.81 3.93
CA HIS A 14 -11.08 -14.09 4.59
C HIS A 14 -9.88 -14.91 5.07
N PHE A 15 -8.65 -14.51 4.70
CA PHE A 15 -7.41 -15.13 5.19
C PHE A 15 -7.12 -14.85 6.68
N GLN A 16 -7.96 -14.04 7.33
CA GLN A 16 -8.02 -13.86 8.79
C GLN A 16 -8.63 -15.09 9.52
N ARG A 17 -9.27 -16.03 8.80
CA ARG A 17 -9.77 -17.28 9.41
C ARG A 17 -8.67 -18.35 9.39
N ILE A 18 -8.43 -18.93 10.56
CA ILE A 18 -7.68 -20.18 10.81
C ILE A 18 -6.17 -19.89 11.01
N ARG A 19 -5.75 -19.57 12.24
CA ARG A 19 -5.35 -20.55 13.28
C ARG A 19 -4.26 -21.51 12.78
N ARG A 20 -3.25 -21.74 13.64
CA ARG A 20 -2.32 -22.90 13.67
C ARG A 20 -0.85 -22.63 13.40
N VAL A 21 -0.27 -21.50 13.82
CA VAL A 21 1.18 -21.52 14.16
C VAL A 21 1.54 -20.58 15.31
N ALA A 22 0.67 -20.42 16.32
CA ALA A 22 1.18 -20.16 17.67
C ALA A 22 1.90 -21.44 18.14
N ARG A 23 3.07 -21.69 17.55
CA ARG A 23 4.02 -22.68 18.05
C ARG A 23 4.50 -22.09 19.37
N LYS A 24 4.10 -22.75 20.46
CA LYS A 24 4.73 -22.72 21.78
C LYS A 24 6.18 -22.24 21.71
N LYS A 25 6.38 -20.95 21.92
CA LYS A 25 7.67 -20.38 22.30
C LYS A 25 7.33 -19.27 23.27
N ARG A 26 7.84 -19.36 24.50
CA ARG A 26 7.82 -18.24 25.43
C ARG A 26 8.71 -17.17 24.80
N VAL A 27 8.10 -16.24 24.08
CA VAL A 27 8.81 -15.11 23.49
C VAL A 27 9.11 -14.14 24.62
N SER A 28 10.37 -13.72 24.74
CA SER A 28 10.78 -12.77 25.77
C SER A 28 10.22 -11.38 25.48
N ASP A 29 10.00 -10.56 26.50
CA ASP A 29 9.50 -9.19 26.37
C ASP A 29 10.31 -8.35 25.36
N GLY A 30 11.63 -8.55 25.33
CA GLY A 30 12.51 -7.85 24.39
C GLY A 30 12.31 -8.22 22.92
N GLU A 31 11.94 -9.47 22.64
CA GLU A 31 11.67 -9.95 21.28
C GLU A 31 10.33 -9.40 20.76
N LEU A 32 9.31 -9.30 21.62
CA LEU A 32 8.02 -8.69 21.27
C LEU A 32 8.13 -7.19 21.02
N LEU A 33 8.87 -6.47 21.88
CA LEU A 33 9.14 -5.05 21.65
C LEU A 33 9.85 -4.81 20.31
N SER A 34 10.74 -5.72 19.92
CA SER A 34 11.48 -5.61 18.66
C SER A 34 10.58 -5.81 17.43
N LEU A 35 9.60 -6.72 17.53
CA LEU A 35 8.58 -6.93 16.50
C LEU A 35 7.58 -5.76 16.43
N GLU A 36 7.23 -5.17 17.58
CA GLU A 36 6.30 -4.05 17.65
C GLU A 36 6.87 -2.77 17.04
N LYS A 37 8.18 -2.51 17.19
CA LYS A 37 8.85 -1.32 16.67
C LYS A 37 8.69 -1.12 15.16
N GLY A 38 8.60 -2.20 14.38
CA GLY A 38 8.47 -2.13 12.91
C GLY A 38 7.05 -1.89 12.41
N LEU A 39 6.03 -2.21 13.22
CA LEU A 39 4.62 -2.12 12.82
C LEU A 39 4.15 -0.69 12.51
N PRO A 40 4.47 0.34 13.33
CA PRO A 40 4.08 1.71 13.02
C PRO A 40 4.62 2.20 11.68
N LEU A 41 5.86 1.84 11.35
CA LEU A 41 6.48 2.24 10.09
C LEU A 41 5.79 1.59 8.88
N LEU A 42 5.43 0.30 8.97
CA LEU A 42 4.63 -0.37 7.94
C LEU A 42 3.23 0.26 7.79
N ALA A 43 2.60 0.65 8.90
CA ALA A 43 1.32 1.35 8.89
C ALA A 43 1.43 2.69 8.15
N THR A 44 2.47 3.47 8.47
CA THR A 44 2.73 4.76 7.85
C THR A 44 3.03 4.61 6.36
N ILE A 45 3.87 3.66 5.94
CA ILE A 45 4.16 3.42 4.51
C ILE A 45 2.88 3.05 3.76
N THR A 46 2.07 2.17 4.33
CA THR A 46 0.79 1.77 3.75
C THR A 46 -0.14 2.96 3.54
N ALA A 47 -0.20 3.86 4.52
CA ALA A 47 -1.05 5.04 4.47
C ALA A 47 -0.51 6.11 3.51
N LEU A 48 0.79 6.38 3.52
CA LEU A 48 1.40 7.49 2.77
C LEU A 48 1.70 7.15 1.31
N SER A 49 2.02 5.90 0.99
CA SER A 49 2.45 5.50 -0.35
C SER A 49 1.42 5.81 -1.47
N PRO A 50 0.10 5.62 -1.27
CA PRO A 50 -0.89 6.03 -2.26
C PRO A 50 -0.93 7.54 -2.49
N PHE A 51 -0.75 8.33 -1.42
CA PHE A 51 -0.73 9.79 -1.52
C PHE A 51 0.49 10.31 -2.26
N LEU A 52 1.65 9.65 -2.13
CA LEU A 52 2.83 9.96 -2.94
C LEU A 52 2.58 9.69 -4.43
N GLY A 53 1.90 8.59 -4.76
CA GLY A 53 1.51 8.28 -6.13
C GLY A 53 0.55 9.32 -6.73
N LEU A 54 -0.47 9.71 -5.95
CA LEU A 54 -1.42 10.77 -6.30
C LEU A 54 -0.73 12.12 -6.47
N LEU A 55 0.19 12.48 -5.57
CA LEU A 55 0.97 13.71 -5.68
C LEU A 55 1.78 13.75 -6.97
N GLY A 56 2.36 12.62 -7.38
CA GLY A 56 3.04 12.49 -8.67
C GLY A 56 2.12 12.74 -9.87
N THR A 57 0.85 12.33 -9.81
CA THR A 57 -0.08 12.57 -10.92
C THR A 57 -0.47 14.03 -11.01
N VAL A 58 -0.76 14.65 -9.88
CA VAL A 58 -1.11 16.07 -9.81
C VAL A 58 0.05 16.90 -10.32
N TRP A 59 1.27 16.59 -9.87
CA TRP A 59 2.48 17.28 -10.34
C TRP A 59 2.71 17.07 -11.83
N GLY A 60 2.59 15.85 -12.34
CA GLY A 60 2.75 15.54 -13.76
C GLY A 60 1.74 16.29 -14.63
N ILE A 61 0.47 16.33 -14.20
CA ILE A 61 -0.59 17.08 -14.89
C ILE A 61 -0.29 18.58 -14.87
N LEU A 62 0.16 19.14 -13.74
CA LEU A 62 0.56 20.55 -13.66
C LEU A 62 1.67 20.89 -14.65
N LEU A 63 2.66 20.01 -14.84
CA LEU A 63 3.73 20.21 -15.82
C LEU A 63 3.25 20.13 -17.28
N ILE A 64 2.18 19.39 -17.56
CA ILE A 64 1.58 19.27 -18.90
C ILE A 64 0.70 20.46 -19.25
N PHE A 65 0.02 21.05 -18.26
CA PHE A 65 -0.73 22.30 -18.42
C PHE A 65 0.19 23.53 -18.44
N SER A 66 1.27 23.49 -17.65
CA SER A 66 2.48 24.20 -18.03
C SER A 66 2.98 23.71 -19.38
N ARG A 67 3.94 24.24 -20.13
CA ARG A 67 4.21 23.79 -21.53
C ARG A 67 3.05 23.99 -22.54
N LEU A 68 1.81 23.53 -22.32
CA LEU A 68 0.65 23.83 -23.18
C LEU A 68 0.43 25.34 -23.31
N HIS A 69 0.56 26.09 -22.21
CA HIS A 69 0.46 27.55 -22.27
C HIS A 69 1.56 28.24 -23.12
N TRP A 70 2.67 27.55 -23.41
CA TRP A 70 3.72 28.06 -24.32
C TRP A 70 3.56 27.56 -25.76
N ASN A 71 2.79 26.48 -25.99
CA ASN A 71 2.63 25.83 -27.28
C ASN A 71 1.19 25.98 -27.80
N VAL A 72 0.96 26.97 -28.66
CA VAL A 72 -0.37 27.35 -29.21
C VAL A 72 -0.97 26.32 -30.21
N GLY A 73 -0.37 25.13 -30.37
CA GLY A 73 -0.82 24.14 -31.38
C GLY A 73 -0.63 22.66 -31.00
N GLY A 74 -0.38 22.33 -29.74
CA GLY A 74 -0.14 20.96 -29.31
C GLY A 74 -1.43 20.13 -29.22
N GLY A 75 -1.66 19.23 -30.18
CA GLY A 75 -2.75 18.26 -30.13
C GLY A 75 -2.59 17.19 -29.03
N LEU A 76 -3.60 16.33 -28.88
CA LEU A 76 -3.66 15.24 -27.89
C LEU A 76 -2.43 14.31 -27.92
N GLU A 77 -1.81 14.10 -29.08
CA GLU A 77 -0.60 13.29 -29.23
C GLU A 77 0.60 13.84 -28.45
N VAL A 78 0.70 15.17 -28.29
CA VAL A 78 1.83 15.80 -27.59
C VAL A 78 1.71 15.63 -26.07
N ILE A 79 0.48 15.55 -25.55
CA ILE A 79 0.22 15.45 -24.10
C ILE A 79 0.01 14.02 -23.62
N ALA A 80 -0.42 13.11 -24.50
CA ALA A 80 -0.71 11.72 -24.15
C ALA A 80 0.44 11.00 -23.43
N PRO A 81 1.72 11.14 -23.84
CA PRO A 81 2.83 10.52 -23.12
C PRO A 81 3.00 11.05 -21.69
N GLY A 82 2.82 12.36 -21.49
CA GLY A 82 2.92 12.97 -20.17
C GLY A 82 1.82 12.50 -19.22
N ILE A 83 0.60 12.36 -19.73
CA ILE A 83 -0.54 11.85 -18.94
C ILE A 83 -0.29 10.39 -18.55
N ALA A 84 0.23 9.56 -19.47
CA ALA A 84 0.58 8.17 -19.17
C ALA A 84 1.65 8.08 -18.07
N GLN A 85 2.68 8.93 -18.10
CA GLN A 85 3.69 9.01 -17.04
C GLN A 85 3.10 9.45 -15.69
N ALA A 86 2.20 10.44 -15.70
CA ALA A 86 1.48 10.84 -14.50
C ALA A 86 0.69 9.67 -13.91
N LEU A 87 -0.05 8.91 -14.72
CA LEU A 87 -0.81 7.74 -14.23
C LEU A 87 0.10 6.63 -13.68
N LEU A 88 1.29 6.46 -14.25
CA LEU A 88 2.25 5.46 -13.78
C LEU A 88 2.71 5.72 -12.34
N THR A 89 2.78 6.97 -11.88
CA THR A 89 3.18 7.27 -10.49
C THR A 89 2.14 6.79 -9.47
N THR A 90 0.84 6.85 -9.78
CA THR A 90 -0.21 6.25 -8.94
C THR A 90 -0.06 4.74 -8.88
N VAL A 91 0.18 4.10 -10.03
CA VAL A 91 0.40 2.65 -10.08
C VAL A 91 1.59 2.28 -9.20
N ALA A 92 2.69 3.04 -9.25
CA ALA A 92 3.85 2.83 -8.39
C ALA A 92 3.53 2.98 -6.89
N GLY A 93 2.75 4.00 -6.51
CA GLY A 93 2.29 4.17 -5.12
C GLY A 93 1.43 3.01 -4.63
N LEU A 94 0.54 2.49 -5.46
CA LEU A 94 -0.28 1.32 -5.12
C LEU A 94 0.54 0.03 -5.05
N LEU A 95 1.54 -0.13 -5.93
CA LEU A 95 2.46 -1.27 -5.92
C LEU A 95 3.27 -1.37 -4.62
N VAL A 96 3.51 -0.25 -3.94
CA VAL A 96 4.19 -0.23 -2.63
C VAL A 96 3.18 -0.36 -1.48
N ALA A 97 2.01 0.30 -1.57
CA ALA A 97 1.00 0.28 -0.52
C ALA A 97 0.37 -1.10 -0.29
N ILE A 98 0.09 -1.86 -1.35
CA ILE A 98 -0.60 -3.15 -1.25
C ILE A 98 0.26 -4.20 -0.50
N PRO A 99 1.55 -4.41 -0.84
CA PRO A 99 2.41 -5.31 -0.06
C PRO A 99 2.60 -4.83 1.37
N ALA A 100 2.82 -3.53 1.59
CA ALA A 100 2.99 -2.97 2.94
C ALA A 100 1.77 -3.26 3.83
N LEU A 101 0.56 -3.12 3.29
CA LEU A 101 -0.69 -3.44 3.97
C LEU A 101 -0.78 -4.92 4.33
N PHE A 102 -0.37 -5.80 3.42
CA PHE A 102 -0.38 -7.24 3.66
C PHE A 102 0.55 -7.61 4.82
N PHE A 103 1.79 -7.10 4.82
CA PHE A 103 2.74 -7.36 5.90
C PHE A 103 2.29 -6.75 7.23
N TYR A 104 1.75 -5.52 7.23
CA TYR A 104 1.22 -4.88 8.43
C TYR A 104 0.15 -5.76 9.08
N ASN A 105 -0.84 -6.21 8.29
CA ASN A 105 -1.92 -7.06 8.80
C ASN A 105 -1.41 -8.41 9.30
N TYR A 106 -0.45 -9.03 8.60
CA TYR A 106 0.15 -10.30 9.01
C TYR A 106 0.88 -10.17 10.35
N PHE A 107 1.81 -9.22 10.46
CA PHE A 107 2.62 -9.06 11.67
C PHE A 107 1.81 -8.55 12.86
N SER A 108 0.86 -7.64 12.64
CA SER A 108 -0.06 -7.17 13.68
C SER A 108 -0.89 -8.32 14.25
N THR A 109 -1.40 -9.21 13.39
CA THR A 109 -2.13 -10.40 13.80
C THR A 109 -1.25 -11.36 14.60
N VAL A 110 -0.03 -11.63 14.14
CA VAL A 110 0.93 -12.51 14.85
C VAL A 110 1.28 -11.93 16.23
N LEU A 111 1.55 -10.63 16.31
CA LEU A 111 1.91 -9.96 17.56
C LEU A 111 0.75 -10.02 18.57
N HIS A 112 -0.48 -9.77 18.12
CA HIS A 112 -1.68 -9.87 18.95
C HIS A 112 -1.90 -11.29 19.51
N PHE A 113 -1.62 -12.34 18.74
CA PHE A 113 -1.69 -13.71 19.27
C PHE A 113 -0.60 -14.00 20.31
N LEU A 114 0.62 -13.49 20.11
CA LEU A 114 1.72 -13.69 21.05
C LEU A 114 1.54 -12.90 22.35
N SER A 115 0.83 -11.75 22.31
CA SER A 115 0.53 -10.98 23.52
C SER A 115 -0.52 -11.66 24.40
N LEU A 116 -1.48 -12.38 23.81
CA LEU A 116 -2.53 -13.11 24.56
C LEU A 116 -1.99 -14.34 25.30
N GLU A 117 -0.94 -15.01 24.82
CA GLU A 117 -0.31 -16.14 25.52
C GLU A 117 0.46 -15.70 26.80
N ARG A 118 0.54 -14.39 27.07
CA ARG A 118 1.13 -13.87 28.30
C ARG A 118 0.16 -13.81 29.49
N GLU A 119 -1.14 -13.75 29.24
CA GLU A 119 -2.21 -13.70 30.25
C GLU A 119 -2.65 -15.11 30.69
#